data_AF-A0A7M2C2K9-F1
#
_entry.id   AF-A0A7M2C2K9-F1
#
_cell.length_a   1.000
_cell.length_b   1.000
_cell.length_c   1.000
_cell.angle_alpha   90.00
_cell.angle_beta   90.00
_cell.angle_gamma   90.00
#
_symmetry.space_group_name_H-M   'P 1'
#
loop_
_entity.id
_entity.type
_entity.pdbx_description
1 polymer ?
#
loop_
_entity_poly.entity_id
_entity_poly.type
_entity_poly.pdbx_seq_one_letter_code
_entity_poly.pdbx_strand_id
1 'polypeptide(L)'
;MPLFPRRFRQRNLLPGDAYPPDRTTGAPMPARKRAAIDRMLRRLMKQYRLPTEPGEYLDATGDRWALDAQGGWTDAGGVHRDARYAPIIALFVHNSGPFTRIQS
;
A
#
# COMPACT_ATOMS: atom_id res chain seq x y z
N MET A 1 9.97 41.31 -5.14
CA MET A 1 10.02 40.43 -3.94
C MET A 1 9.52 39.04 -4.32
N PRO A 2 10.20 37.95 -3.96
CA PRO A 2 9.82 36.61 -4.39
C PRO A 2 8.65 36.10 -3.55
N LEU A 3 7.53 35.79 -4.19
CA LEU A 3 6.28 35.30 -3.55
C LEU A 3 6.05 33.81 -3.82
N PHE A 4 7.02 32.93 -3.55
CA PHE A 4 6.73 31.51 -3.38
C PHE A 4 7.71 30.90 -2.35
N PRO A 5 7.24 29.93 -1.55
CA PRO A 5 7.29 28.58 -2.09
C PRO A 5 5.92 27.92 -2.07
N ARG A 6 5.60 27.30 -3.21
CA ARG A 6 4.79 26.10 -3.34
C ARG A 6 4.66 25.41 -1.98
N ARG A 7 3.46 25.43 -1.38
CA ARG A 7 3.08 24.36 -0.45
C ARG A 7 3.24 23.09 -1.26
N PHE A 8 4.36 22.40 -1.08
CA PHE A 8 4.46 20.98 -1.36
C PHE A 8 3.38 20.35 -0.47
N ARG A 9 2.13 20.33 -0.94
CA ARG A 9 1.13 19.39 -0.46
C ARG A 9 1.84 18.06 -0.66
N GLN A 10 2.36 17.49 0.42
CA GLN A 10 2.80 16.11 0.42
C GLN A 10 1.62 15.35 -0.19
N ARG A 11 1.79 14.90 -1.44
CA ARG A 11 0.84 13.99 -2.04
C ARG A 11 0.88 12.78 -1.13
N ASN A 12 -0.22 12.56 -0.41
CA ASN A 12 -0.39 11.36 0.39
C ASN A 12 -0.06 10.16 -0.48
N LEU A 13 0.70 9.23 0.07
CA LEU A 13 1.12 8.05 -0.66
C LEU A 13 -0.07 7.17 -1.03
N LEU A 14 -1.10 7.14 -0.17
CA LEU A 14 -2.31 6.36 -0.35
C LEU A 14 -3.54 7.26 -0.61
N PRO A 15 -4.59 6.69 -1.22
CA PRO A 15 -5.94 7.26 -1.24
C PRO A 15 -6.47 7.59 0.17
N GLY A 16 -7.38 8.56 0.27
CA GLY A 16 -7.84 9.08 1.56
C GLY A 16 -8.59 8.07 2.42
N ASP A 17 -9.29 7.13 1.78
CA ASP A 17 -10.02 6.01 2.35
C ASP A 17 -9.11 4.88 2.87
N ALA A 18 -7.84 4.85 2.44
CA ALA A 18 -6.87 3.88 2.94
C ALA A 18 -6.41 4.16 4.38
N TYR A 19 -6.60 5.38 4.88
CA TYR A 19 -6.25 5.74 6.25
C TYR A 19 -7.48 5.55 7.13
N PRO A 20 -7.44 4.62 8.11
CA PRO A 20 -8.59 4.38 8.96
C PRO A 20 -8.95 5.64 9.76
N PRO A 21 -10.24 6.03 9.85
CA PRO A 21 -10.67 7.10 10.73
C PRO A 21 -10.44 6.72 12.19
N ASP A 22 -10.50 7.71 13.07
CA ASP A 22 -10.50 7.48 14.50
C ASP A 22 -11.72 6.63 14.90
N ARG A 23 -11.51 5.50 15.58
CA ARG A 23 -12.57 4.52 15.88
C ARG A 23 -13.61 5.05 16.86
N THR A 24 -13.26 6.01 17.70
CA THR A 24 -14.15 6.54 18.75
C THR A 24 -14.96 7.72 18.23
N THR A 25 -14.35 8.57 17.40
CA THR A 25 -14.95 9.84 16.97
C THR A 25 -15.39 9.84 15.50
N GLY A 26 -14.98 8.84 14.70
CA GLY A 26 -15.18 8.82 13.25
C GLY A 26 -14.37 9.91 12.51
N ALA A 27 -13.57 10.70 13.23
CA ALA A 27 -12.86 11.82 12.65
C ALA A 27 -11.79 11.34 11.67
N PRO A 28 -11.54 12.08 10.58
CA PRO A 28 -10.45 11.76 9.66
C PRO A 28 -9.11 11.73 10.39
N MET A 29 -8.24 10.79 10.01
CA MET A 29 -6.92 10.69 10.62
C MET A 29 -6.13 12.02 10.50
N PRO A 30 -5.52 12.52 11.59
CA PRO A 30 -4.70 13.73 11.55
C PRO A 30 -3.58 13.65 10.51
N ALA A 31 -3.29 14.77 9.84
CA ALA A 31 -2.28 14.84 8.78
C ALA A 31 -0.89 14.35 9.23
N ARG A 32 -0.48 14.64 10.47
CA ARG A 32 0.79 14.18 11.04
C ARG A 32 0.87 12.64 11.13
N LYS A 33 -0.23 11.98 11.52
CA LYS A 33 -0.30 10.51 11.58
C LYS A 33 -0.23 9.89 10.18
N ARG A 34 -0.97 10.46 9.22
CA ARG A 34 -0.91 10.06 7.79
C ARG A 34 0.51 10.16 7.23
N ALA A 35 1.19 11.28 7.47
CA ALA A 35 2.57 11.48 7.01
C ALA A 35 3.57 10.48 7.64
N ALA A 36 3.34 10.06 8.88
CA ALA A 36 4.15 9.01 9.52
C ALA A 36 3.93 7.64 8.86
N ILE A 37 2.68 7.27 8.58
CA ILE A 37 2.34 6.06 7.82
C ILE A 37 3.00 6.09 6.44
N ASP A 38 2.89 7.20 5.71
CA ASP A 38 3.51 7.33 4.39
C ASP A 38 5.02 7.15 4.42
N ARG A 39 5.69 7.68 5.45
CA ARG A 39 7.13 7.53 5.62
C ARG A 39 7.51 6.08 5.87
N MET A 40 6.75 5.37 6.70
CA MET A 40 6.91 3.95 6.95
C MET A 40 6.72 3.14 5.65
N LEU A 41 5.61 3.36 4.93
CA LEU A 41 5.31 2.66 3.68
C LEU A 41 6.39 2.90 2.61
N ARG A 42 6.87 4.14 2.46
CA ARG A 42 8.00 4.44 1.56
C ARG A 42 9.27 3.68 1.93
N ARG A 43 9.52 3.46 3.22
CA ARG A 43 10.66 2.65 3.68
C ARG A 43 10.45 1.18 3.34
N LEU A 44 9.26 0.64 3.58
CA LEU A 44 8.92 -0.74 3.26
C LEU A 44 9.03 -1.03 1.77
N MET A 45 8.49 -0.16 0.90
CA MET A 45 8.62 -0.32 -0.56
C MET A 45 10.06 -0.28 -1.06
N LYS A 46 10.98 0.37 -0.34
CA LYS A 46 12.42 0.35 -0.66
C LYS A 46 13.10 -0.93 -0.18
N GLN A 47 12.62 -1.49 0.92
CA GLN A 47 13.19 -2.66 1.56
C GLN A 47 12.69 -3.96 0.94
N TYR A 48 11.43 -4.00 0.53
CA TYR A 48 10.73 -5.16 0.00
C TYR A 48 10.40 -4.94 -1.47
N ARG A 49 10.94 -5.80 -2.32
CA ARG A 49 10.64 -5.78 -3.75
C ARG A 49 9.31 -6.51 -3.98
N LEU A 50 8.29 -5.75 -4.38
CA LEU A 50 7.00 -6.33 -4.78
C LEU A 50 7.12 -6.97 -6.17
N PRO A 51 6.40 -8.07 -6.43
CA PRO A 51 6.24 -8.57 -7.78
C PRO A 51 5.62 -7.51 -8.69
N THR A 52 6.07 -7.48 -9.94
CA THR A 52 5.57 -6.56 -10.98
C THR A 52 4.95 -7.30 -12.15
N GLU A 53 5.13 -8.61 -12.21
CA GLU A 53 4.59 -9.44 -13.28
C GLU A 53 3.17 -9.89 -12.94
N PRO A 54 2.19 -9.67 -13.82
CA PRO A 54 0.83 -10.15 -13.58
C PRO A 54 0.80 -11.67 -13.40
N GLY A 55 -0.06 -12.12 -12.51
CA GLY A 55 -0.19 -13.53 -12.16
C GLY A 55 -0.57 -13.73 -10.71
N GLU A 56 -0.43 -14.97 -10.26
CA GLU A 56 -0.83 -15.37 -8.92
C GLU A 56 0.38 -15.63 -8.04
N TYR A 57 0.22 -15.31 -6.77
CA TYR A 57 1.24 -15.34 -5.75
C TYR A 57 0.69 -15.95 -4.47
N LEU A 58 1.54 -16.63 -3.72
CA LEU A 58 1.29 -17.01 -2.33
C LEU A 58 2.13 -16.13 -1.44
N ASP A 59 1.55 -15.63 -0.37
CA ASP A 59 2.34 -15.13 0.74
C ASP A 59 2.89 -16.28 1.59
N ALA A 60 3.78 -15.99 2.54
CA ALA A 60 4.37 -17.07 3.35
C ALA A 60 3.39 -17.61 4.42
N THR A 61 2.20 -17.03 4.55
CA THR A 61 1.09 -17.62 5.31
C THR A 61 0.24 -18.60 4.48
N GLY A 62 0.48 -18.68 3.17
CA GLY A 62 -0.24 -19.55 2.25
C GLY A 62 -1.51 -18.92 1.66
N ASP A 63 -1.74 -17.63 1.87
CA ASP A 63 -2.87 -16.93 1.27
C ASP A 63 -2.55 -16.58 -0.19
N ARG A 64 -3.54 -16.75 -1.06
CA ARG A 64 -3.43 -16.46 -2.48
C ARG A 64 -3.70 -14.99 -2.76
N TRP A 65 -2.85 -14.42 -3.60
CA TRP A 65 -2.92 -13.06 -4.08
C TRP A 65 -2.84 -13.05 -5.61
N ALA A 66 -3.66 -12.24 -6.27
CA ALA A 66 -3.59 -12.05 -7.71
C ALA A 66 -3.13 -10.62 -8.02
N LEU A 67 -2.10 -10.49 -8.84
CA LEU A 67 -1.63 -9.23 -9.41
C LEU A 67 -2.13 -9.13 -10.86
N ASP A 68 -2.89 -8.08 -11.18
CA ASP A 68 -3.36 -7.82 -12.53
C ASP A 68 -2.35 -7.01 -13.37
N ALA A 69 -2.66 -6.83 -14.66
CA ALA A 69 -1.84 -6.08 -15.61
C ALA A 69 -1.80 -4.57 -15.34
N GLN A 70 -2.74 -4.05 -14.55
CA GLN A 70 -2.83 -2.65 -14.17
C GLN A 70 -2.06 -2.35 -12.87
N GLY A 71 -1.50 -3.37 -12.21
CA GLY A 71 -0.77 -3.27 -10.95
C GLY A 71 -1.67 -3.36 -9.70
N GLY A 72 -2.94 -3.74 -9.87
CA GLY A 72 -3.87 -4.00 -8.79
C GLY A 72 -3.70 -5.40 -8.19
N TRP A 73 -3.97 -5.49 -6.89
CA TRP A 73 -3.84 -6.71 -6.09
C TRP A 73 -5.19 -7.14 -5.55
N THR A 74 -5.53 -8.41 -5.74
CA THR A 74 -6.72 -9.05 -5.16
C THR A 74 -6.27 -10.09 -4.14
N ASP A 75 -6.79 -10.00 -2.91
CA ASP A 75 -6.49 -10.97 -1.85
C ASP A 75 -7.36 -12.24 -1.93
N ALA A 76 -7.09 -13.21 -1.06
CA ALA A 76 -7.83 -14.47 -0.98
C ALA A 76 -9.33 -14.28 -0.66
N GLY A 77 -9.71 -13.14 -0.08
CA GLY A 77 -11.10 -12.76 0.17
C GLY A 77 -11.80 -12.14 -1.03
N GLY A 78 -11.11 -11.98 -2.17
CA GLY A 78 -11.63 -11.35 -3.38
C GLY A 78 -11.64 -9.82 -3.32
N VAL A 79 -11.01 -9.20 -2.31
CA VAL A 79 -10.95 -7.74 -2.21
C VAL A 79 -9.87 -7.21 -3.14
N HIS A 80 -10.33 -6.56 -4.20
CA HIS A 80 -9.46 -5.90 -5.17
C HIS A 80 -9.00 -4.51 -4.69
N ARG A 81 -7.70 -4.24 -4.81
CA ARG A 81 -7.08 -2.95 -4.50
C ARG A 81 -6.23 -2.51 -5.69
N ASP A 82 -6.57 -1.37 -6.29
CA ASP A 82 -5.84 -0.88 -7.46
C ASP A 82 -4.38 -0.51 -7.15
N ALA A 83 -3.60 -0.19 -8.19
CA ALA A 83 -2.18 0.12 -8.09
C ALA A 83 -1.83 1.26 -7.11
N ARG A 84 -2.77 2.15 -6.76
CA ARG A 84 -2.55 3.22 -5.77
C ARG A 84 -2.39 2.66 -4.35
N TYR A 85 -2.89 1.46 -4.10
CA TYR A 85 -2.78 0.75 -2.83
C TYR A 85 -1.57 -0.20 -2.78
N ALA A 86 -0.76 -0.29 -3.84
CA ALA A 86 0.47 -1.08 -3.86
C ALA A 86 1.40 -0.84 -2.64
N PRO A 87 1.53 0.38 -2.07
CA PRO A 87 2.33 0.56 -0.86
C PRO A 87 1.85 -0.26 0.34
N ILE A 88 0.54 -0.52 0.45
CA ILE A 88 -0.03 -1.37 1.51
C ILE A 88 0.42 -2.82 1.33
N ILE A 89 0.61 -3.28 0.09
CA ILE A 89 1.07 -4.64 -0.20
C ILE A 89 2.46 -4.89 0.40
N ALA A 90 3.32 -3.86 0.48
CA ALA A 90 4.62 -3.97 1.15
C ALA A 90 4.52 -4.24 2.66
N LEU A 91 3.40 -3.89 3.32
CA LEU A 91 3.14 -4.27 4.72
C LEU A 91 2.89 -5.77 4.85
N PHE A 92 2.17 -6.37 3.91
CA PHE A 92 1.95 -7.81 3.91
C PHE A 92 3.28 -8.54 3.72
N VAL A 93 4.11 -8.12 2.76
CA VAL A 93 5.44 -8.70 2.58
C VAL A 93 6.35 -8.54 3.82
N HIS A 94 6.24 -7.42 4.54
CA HIS A 94 6.95 -7.23 5.80
C HIS A 94 6.49 -8.19 6.91
N ASN A 95 5.19 -8.44 7.00
CA ASN A 95 4.57 -9.20 8.09
C ASN A 95 4.56 -10.71 7.84
N SER A 96 4.25 -11.14 6.62
CA SER A 96 4.12 -12.55 6.25
C SER A 96 5.32 -13.06 5.47
N GLY A 97 6.18 -12.21 4.91
CA GLY A 97 7.34 -12.63 4.12
C GLY A 97 7.15 -12.45 2.60
N PRO A 98 8.15 -12.82 1.78
CA PRO A 98 8.11 -12.57 0.34
C PRO A 98 7.00 -13.37 -0.35
N PHE A 99 6.36 -12.72 -1.33
CA PHE A 99 5.42 -13.38 -2.22
C PHE A 99 6.13 -14.33 -3.18
N THR A 100 5.63 -15.56 -3.25
CA THR A 100 6.12 -16.62 -4.13
C THR A 100 5.16 -16.81 -5.28
N ARG A 101 5.65 -16.74 -6.52
CA ARG A 101 4.79 -16.92 -7.70
C ARG A 101 4.26 -18.36 -7.76
N ILE A 102 2.97 -18.50 -8.03
CA ILE A 102 2.36 -19.79 -8.38
C ILE A 102 2.65 -20.03 -9.85
N GLN A 103 3.42 -21.07 -10.15
CA GLN A 103 3.57 -21.55 -11.53
C GLN A 103 2.31 -22.37 -11.84
N SER A 104 1.45 -21.82 -12.69
CA SER A 104 0.33 -22.53 -13.32
C SER A 104 0.83 -23.47 -14.40
#